data_AF-A0A7S1C0J9-F1
#
_entry.id   AF-A0A7S1C0J9-F1
#
_cell.length_a   1.000
_cell.length_b   1.000
_cell.length_c   1.000
_cell.angle_alpha   90.00
_cell.angle_beta   90.00
_cell.angle_gamma   90.00
#
_symmetry.space_group_name_H-M   'P 1'
#
loop_
_entity.id
_entity.type
_entity.pdbx_description
1 polymer ?
#
loop_
_entity_poly.entity_id
_entity_poly.type
_entity_poly.pdbx_seq_one_letter_code
_entity_poly.pdbx_strand_id
1 'polypeptide(L)'
;VFLRVIDVGVAGRSGKEDDAAVGRGKVVVTSEHKIVGGTNNFCESSAMTPEEMDGCMVAGRQAVKACIKERGPTVLVFGEVGIGNTTTSSVLIAALTGSNVNVLCGSGATTVRDHGDKA
;
A
#
# COMPACT_ATOMS: atom_id res chain seq x y z
N VAL A 1 -3.23 -21.23 -4.72
CA VAL A 1 -2.88 -19.83 -4.42
C VAL A 1 -4.04 -18.95 -4.84
N PHE A 2 -4.63 -18.22 -3.90
CA PHE A 2 -5.67 -17.23 -4.10
C PHE A 2 -5.05 -15.86 -3.82
N LEU A 3 -5.35 -14.87 -4.66
CA LEU A 3 -4.85 -13.52 -4.51
C LEU A 3 -6.03 -12.58 -4.32
N ARG A 4 -6.01 -11.80 -3.24
CA ARG A 4 -6.94 -10.71 -3.01
C ARG A 4 -6.17 -9.40 -3.10
N VAL A 5 -6.59 -8.53 -4.01
CA VAL A 5 -6.07 -7.18 -4.20
C VAL A 5 -7.13 -6.22 -3.66
N ILE A 6 -6.70 -5.31 -2.80
CA ILE A 6 -7.54 -4.25 -2.26
C ILE A 6 -6.96 -2.91 -2.70
N ASP A 7 -7.77 -2.06 -3.33
CA ASP A 7 -7.40 -0.66 -3.54
C ASP A 7 -7.70 0.11 -2.25
N VAL A 8 -6.67 0.66 -1.63
CA VAL A 8 -6.78 1.52 -0.44
C VAL A 8 -6.44 2.98 -0.74
N GLY A 9 -5.89 3.28 -1.93
CA GLY A 9 -5.16 4.53 -2.14
C GLY A 9 -4.66 4.82 -3.56
N VAL A 10 -5.07 4.08 -4.59
CA VAL A 10 -4.60 4.32 -5.96
C VAL A 10 -5.12 5.68 -6.48
N ALA A 11 -4.22 6.54 -6.97
CA ALA A 11 -4.62 7.83 -7.55
C ALA A 11 -5.43 7.65 -8.86
N GLY A 12 -6.54 8.39 -9.02
CA GLY A 12 -7.40 8.34 -10.21
C GLY A 12 -8.86 7.95 -9.94
N ARG A 13 -9.66 7.84 -11.02
CA ARG A 13 -11.12 7.71 -10.96
C ARG A 13 -11.59 6.53 -10.12
N SER A 14 -12.47 6.82 -9.16
CA SER A 14 -13.37 5.88 -8.50
C SER A 14 -14.53 5.57 -9.45
N GLY A 15 -14.40 4.54 -10.28
CA GLY A 15 -15.56 3.96 -10.94
C GLY A 15 -16.21 2.97 -9.98
N LYS A 16 -17.37 3.31 -9.42
CA LYS A 16 -18.26 2.32 -8.79
C LYS A 16 -18.85 1.31 -9.80
N GLU A 17 -18.44 1.41 -11.07
CA GLU A 17 -19.01 0.68 -12.20
C GLU A 17 -18.34 -0.68 -12.44
N ASP A 18 -17.21 -0.98 -11.78
CA ASP A 18 -16.54 -2.30 -11.83
C ASP A 18 -16.56 -3.01 -10.44
N ASP A 19 -17.42 -2.57 -9.51
CA ASP A 19 -17.46 -2.97 -8.08
C ASP A 19 -17.97 -4.41 -7.82
N ALA A 20 -18.26 -5.20 -8.84
CA ALA A 20 -18.36 -6.64 -8.64
C ALA A 20 -16.95 -7.19 -8.58
N ALA A 21 -16.57 -7.89 -7.50
CA ALA A 21 -15.32 -8.65 -7.43
C ALA A 21 -15.05 -9.36 -8.78
N VAL A 22 -14.18 -8.78 -9.62
CA VAL A 22 -13.93 -9.28 -10.97
C VAL A 22 -13.03 -10.49 -10.81
N GLY A 23 -13.65 -11.63 -10.52
CA GLY A 23 -12.99 -12.90 -10.37
C GLY A 23 -12.51 -13.40 -11.73
N ARG A 24 -11.33 -12.96 -12.20
CA ARG A 24 -10.62 -13.68 -13.25
C ARG A 24 -9.88 -14.86 -12.59
N GLY A 25 -10.61 -15.96 -12.40
CA GLY A 25 -10.06 -17.17 -11.79
C GLY A 25 -9.75 -17.00 -10.29
N LYS A 26 -8.47 -17.11 -9.90
CA LYS A 26 -8.05 -17.09 -8.49
C LYS A 26 -7.71 -15.70 -7.93
N VAL A 27 -7.95 -14.64 -8.70
CA VAL A 27 -7.67 -13.25 -8.33
C VAL A 27 -8.98 -12.51 -8.08
N VAL A 28 -9.10 -11.85 -6.93
CA VAL A 28 -10.21 -10.95 -6.56
C VAL A 28 -9.63 -9.55 -6.36
N VAL A 29 -10.20 -8.56 -7.05
CA VAL A 29 -9.84 -7.14 -6.92
C VAL A 29 -11.07 -6.38 -6.42
N THR A 30 -10.91 -5.49 -5.44
CA THR A 30 -12.00 -4.66 -4.91
C THR A 30 -11.54 -3.23 -4.59
N SER A 31 -12.39 -2.26 -4.91
CA SER A 31 -12.29 -0.82 -4.57
C SER A 31 -13.12 -0.43 -3.35
N GLU A 32 -13.83 -1.38 -2.71
CA GLU A 32 -14.67 -1.13 -1.53
C GLU A 32 -13.90 -0.49 -0.36
N HIS A 33 -12.57 -0.60 -0.37
CA HIS A 33 -11.68 -0.12 0.68
C HIS A 33 -10.90 1.14 0.30
N LYS A 34 -11.26 1.81 -0.80
CA LYS A 34 -10.54 3.01 -1.24
C LYS A 34 -10.81 4.17 -0.28
N ILE A 35 -9.78 4.59 0.46
CA ILE A 35 -9.88 5.64 1.47
C ILE A 35 -9.53 7.00 0.86
N VAL A 36 -8.43 7.06 0.10
CA VAL A 36 -7.88 8.29 -0.48
C VAL A 36 -7.51 8.11 -1.95
N GLY A 37 -7.38 9.20 -2.70
CA GLY A 37 -6.90 9.22 -4.08
C GLY A 37 -5.38 9.32 -4.19
N GLY A 38 -4.64 8.59 -3.36
CA GLY A 38 -3.22 8.80 -3.10
C GLY A 38 -2.98 9.66 -1.85
N THR A 39 -1.82 9.51 -1.22
CA THR A 39 -1.41 10.30 -0.05
C THR A 39 -0.85 11.67 -0.46
N ASN A 40 -0.89 12.64 0.45
CA ASN A 40 -0.18 13.90 0.26
C ASN A 40 1.34 13.69 0.19
N ASN A 41 2.05 14.65 -0.41
CA ASN A 41 3.51 14.72 -0.34
C ASN A 41 3.94 14.98 1.12
N PHE A 42 4.51 13.97 1.78
CA PHE A 42 4.86 14.07 3.19
C PHE A 42 5.99 15.05 3.50
N CYS A 43 6.70 15.54 2.48
CA CYS A 43 7.70 16.60 2.62
C CYS A 43 7.08 17.98 2.85
N GLU A 44 5.80 18.17 2.51
CA GLU A 44 5.09 19.46 2.57
C GLU A 44 3.98 19.48 3.63
N SER A 45 3.32 18.33 3.84
CA SER A 45 2.19 18.20 4.77
C SER A 45 2.04 16.75 5.23
N SER A 46 1.20 16.46 6.22
CA SER A 46 0.94 15.09 6.63
C SER A 46 0.42 14.23 5.46
N ALA A 47 0.99 13.04 5.27
CA ALA A 47 0.64 12.12 4.18
C ALA A 47 -0.86 11.77 4.14
N MET A 48 -1.49 11.70 5.31
CA MET A 48 -2.90 11.39 5.52
C MET A 48 -3.39 12.01 6.83
N THR A 49 -4.70 12.16 6.98
CA THR A 49 -5.32 12.49 8.28
C THR A 49 -5.34 11.26 9.21
N PRO A 50 -5.52 11.43 10.52
CA PRO A 50 -5.72 10.30 11.44
C PRO A 50 -6.89 9.40 11.04
N GLU A 51 -7.98 9.97 10.55
CA GLU A 51 -9.18 9.23 10.13
C GLU A 51 -8.91 8.40 8.87
N GLU A 52 -8.14 8.93 7.93
CA GLU A 52 -7.70 8.20 6.73
C GLU A 52 -6.77 7.03 7.10
N MET A 53 -5.87 7.25 8.07
CA MET A 53 -5.01 6.19 8.61
C MET A 53 -5.82 5.07 9.26
N ASP A 54 -6.77 5.43 10.14
CA ASP A 54 -7.66 4.49 10.79
C ASP A 54 -8.51 3.72 9.77
N GLY A 55 -9.01 4.40 8.74
CA GLY A 55 -9.70 3.78 7.61
C GLY A 55 -8.86 2.71 6.92
N CYS A 56 -7.60 3.01 6.61
CA CYS A 56 -6.66 2.04 6.01
C CYS A 56 -6.42 0.83 6.92
N MET A 57 -6.27 1.05 8.23
CA MET A 57 -6.08 -0.03 9.22
C MET A 57 -7.31 -0.94 9.33
N VAL A 58 -8.50 -0.35 9.28
CA VAL A 58 -9.78 -1.10 9.27
C VAL A 58 -9.92 -1.90 7.99
N ALA A 59 -9.61 -1.32 6.82
CA ALA A 59 -9.66 -2.00 5.53
C ALA A 59 -8.78 -3.25 5.51
N GLY A 60 -7.52 -3.16 5.93
CA GLY A 60 -6.63 -4.32 6.01
C GLY A 60 -7.18 -5.43 6.92
N ARG A 61 -7.73 -5.05 8.09
CA ARG A 61 -8.36 -6.00 9.03
C ARG A 61 -9.59 -6.69 8.42
N GLN A 62 -10.43 -5.95 7.71
CA GLN A 62 -11.61 -6.48 7.04
C GLN A 62 -11.23 -7.44 5.91
N ALA A 63 -10.23 -7.08 5.09
CA ALA A 63 -9.72 -7.92 4.00
C ALA A 63 -9.18 -9.27 4.52
N VAL A 64 -8.42 -9.25 5.62
CA VAL A 64 -7.93 -10.47 6.28
C VAL A 64 -9.09 -11.32 6.82
N LYS A 65 -10.04 -10.70 7.53
CA LYS A 65 -11.23 -11.42 8.05
C LYS A 65 -12.05 -12.07 6.94
N ALA A 66 -12.26 -11.37 5.83
CA ALA A 66 -12.96 -11.89 4.66
C ALA A 66 -12.20 -13.09 4.07
N CYS A 67 -10.88 -12.97 3.88
CA CYS A 67 -10.05 -14.08 3.38
C CYS A 67 -10.12 -15.32 4.28
N ILE A 68 -10.05 -15.14 5.60
CA ILE A 68 -10.18 -16.24 6.57
C ILE A 68 -11.55 -16.90 6.47
N LYS A 69 -12.63 -16.10 6.47
CA LYS A 69 -14.00 -16.61 6.44
C LYS A 69 -14.31 -17.36 5.15
N GLU A 70 -13.84 -16.87 4.01
CA GLU A 70 -14.15 -17.43 2.68
C GLU A 70 -13.31 -18.65 2.33
N ARG A 71 -12.05 -18.70 2.77
CA ARG A 71 -11.06 -19.67 2.27
C ARG A 71 -10.40 -20.52 3.34
N GLY A 72 -10.48 -20.13 4.62
CA GLY A 72 -9.82 -20.83 5.74
C GLY A 72 -8.33 -21.11 5.50
N PRO A 73 -7.50 -20.13 5.06
CA PRO A 73 -6.11 -20.38 4.76
C PRO A 73 -5.33 -20.70 6.04
N THR A 74 -4.38 -21.64 5.95
CA THR A 74 -3.41 -21.91 7.02
C THR A 74 -2.25 -20.91 7.02
N VAL A 75 -2.00 -20.23 5.89
CA VAL A 75 -0.94 -19.23 5.72
C VAL A 75 -1.48 -18.04 4.95
N LEU A 76 -1.19 -16.84 5.44
CA LEU A 76 -1.46 -15.57 4.76
C LEU A 76 -0.12 -14.92 4.36
N VAL A 77 -0.03 -14.47 3.11
CA VAL A 77 1.13 -13.74 2.59
C VAL A 77 0.65 -12.34 2.21
N PHE A 78 1.36 -11.33 2.71
CA PHE A 78 1.09 -9.93 2.40
C PHE A 78 1.98 -9.47 1.26
N GLY A 79 1.42 -8.66 0.39
CA GLY A 79 2.11 -7.96 -0.68
C GLY A 79 1.51 -6.57 -0.82
N GLU A 80 2.29 -5.67 -1.40
CA GLU A 80 1.93 -4.28 -1.57
C GLU A 80 2.34 -3.83 -2.98
N VAL A 81 1.70 -2.79 -3.50
CA VAL A 81 2.03 -2.19 -4.80
C VAL A 81 1.78 -0.69 -4.69
N GLY A 82 2.82 0.10 -4.93
CA GLY A 82 2.71 1.56 -5.03
C GLY A 82 3.96 2.19 -5.62
N ILE A 83 3.79 3.13 -6.55
CA ILE A 83 4.94 3.87 -7.08
C ILE A 83 5.48 4.78 -5.97
N GLY A 84 6.78 4.69 -5.68
CA GLY A 84 7.44 5.50 -4.65
C GLY A 84 7.23 5.00 -3.21
N ASN A 85 6.60 3.84 -3.00
CA ASN A 85 6.34 3.25 -1.68
C ASN A 85 7.61 3.07 -0.82
N THR A 86 8.74 2.71 -1.44
CA THR A 86 10.02 2.42 -0.76
C THR A 86 10.61 3.63 -0.05
N THR A 87 10.35 4.84 -0.56
CA THR A 87 10.71 6.08 0.13
C THR A 87 9.94 6.19 1.45
N THR A 88 8.63 6.02 1.41
CA THR A 88 7.78 6.06 2.61
C THR A 88 8.11 4.93 3.58
N SER A 89 8.42 3.71 3.09
CA SER A 89 8.88 2.60 3.94
C SER A 89 10.16 2.97 4.68
N SER A 90 11.13 3.60 4.01
CA SER A 90 12.39 4.04 4.62
C SER A 90 12.15 5.09 5.70
N VAL A 91 11.25 6.05 5.44
CA VAL A 91 10.84 7.08 6.41
C VAL A 91 10.20 6.45 7.64
N LEU A 92 9.27 5.51 7.47
CA LEU A 92 8.61 4.83 8.59
C LEU A 92 9.60 4.04 9.44
N ILE A 93 10.54 3.30 8.81
CA ILE A 93 11.57 2.57 9.54
C ILE A 93 12.49 3.53 10.30
N ALA A 94 12.91 4.64 9.67
CA ALA A 94 13.73 5.67 10.33
C ALA A 94 13.00 6.25 11.55
N ALA A 95 11.74 6.64 11.39
CA ALA A 95 10.93 7.24 12.46
C ALA A 95 10.69 6.28 13.64
N LEU A 96 10.45 4.99 13.36
CA LEU A 96 10.17 3.99 14.40
C LEU A 96 11.43 3.49 15.13
N THR A 97 12.58 3.48 14.46
CA THR A 97 13.80 2.85 14.99
C THR A 97 14.94 3.81 15.30
N GLY A 98 14.87 5.06 14.82
CA GLY A 98 15.98 6.02 14.87
C GLY A 98 17.12 5.70 13.89
N SER A 99 16.93 4.74 12.98
CA SER A 99 17.95 4.36 11.99
C SER A 99 18.23 5.48 10.99
N ASN A 100 19.49 5.60 10.57
CA ASN A 100 19.91 6.61 9.60
C ASN A 100 19.34 6.31 8.20
N VAL A 101 18.67 7.29 7.58
CA VAL A 101 18.05 7.13 6.25
C VAL A 101 19.05 6.76 5.14
N ASN A 102 20.32 7.15 5.26
CA ASN A 102 21.36 6.82 4.28
C ASN A 102 21.59 5.30 4.15
N VAL A 103 21.33 4.53 5.21
CA VAL A 103 21.44 3.06 5.17
C VAL A 103 20.12 2.37 4.82
N LEU A 104 18.98 3.06 5.00
CA LEU A 104 17.65 2.52 4.71
C LEU A 104 17.25 2.70 3.25
N CYS A 105 17.53 3.87 2.68
CA CYS A 105 17.15 4.19 1.31
C CYS A 105 17.91 3.28 0.33
N GLY A 106 17.18 2.74 -0.65
CA GLY A 106 17.66 1.83 -1.69
C GLY A 106 17.54 2.41 -3.10
N SER A 107 17.78 1.58 -4.12
CA SER A 107 17.42 1.93 -5.52
C SER A 107 15.91 1.80 -5.78
N GLY A 108 15.14 1.28 -4.84
CA GLY A 108 13.71 1.06 -5.01
C GLY A 108 13.45 0.08 -6.16
N ALA A 109 12.60 0.48 -7.11
CA ALA A 109 12.29 -0.33 -8.29
C ALA A 109 13.32 -0.19 -9.44
N THR A 110 14.36 0.63 -9.28
CA THR A 110 15.42 0.78 -10.29
C THR A 110 16.64 -0.07 -9.94
N THR A 111 17.50 -0.31 -10.95
CA THR A 111 18.74 -1.10 -10.81
C THR A 111 19.93 -0.27 -10.33
N VAL A 112 19.79 1.06 -10.24
CA VAL A 112 20.88 1.99 -9.94
C VAL A 112 20.40 3.00 -8.92
N ARG A 113 21.19 3.24 -7.88
CA ARG A 113 21.05 4.46 -7.07
C ARG A 113 21.72 5.58 -7.82
N ASP A 114 20.94 6.47 -8.44
CA ASP A 114 21.49 7.73 -8.94
C ASP A 114 21.84 8.59 -7.72
N HIS A 115 23.07 8.48 -7.26
CA HIS A 115 23.66 9.54 -6.45
C HIS A 115 24.01 10.61 -7.46
N GLY A 116 23.23 11.69 -7.50
CA GLY A 116 23.63 12.91 -8.16
C GLY A 116 24.86 13.51 -7.45
N ASP A 117 26.01 12.84 -7.51
CA ASP A 117 27.32 13.47 -7.51
C ASP A 117 27.47 14.12 -8.89
N LYS A 118 26.67 15.16 -9.12
CA LYS A 118 27.13 16.25 -9.97
C LYS A 118 27.76 17.26 -9.01
N ALA A 119 29.07 17.36 -9.15
CA ALA A 119 29.95 18.34 -8.52
C ALA A 119 29.38 19.76 -8.48
#